data_AF-A0A740TTN9-F1
#
_entry.id   AF-A0A740TTN9-F1
#
_cell.length_a   1.000
_cell.length_b   1.000
_cell.length_c   1.000
_cell.angle_alpha   90.00
_cell.angle_beta   90.00
_cell.angle_gamma   90.00
#
_symmetry.space_group_name_H-M   'P 1'
#
loop_
_entity.id
_entity.type
_entity.pdbx_description
1 polymer ?
#
loop_
_entity_poly.entity_id
_entity_poly.type
_entity_poly.pdbx_seq_one_letter_code
_entity_poly.pdbx_strand_id
1 'polypeptide(L)' 'MTLNTSQVSYYMTQRKKGVTQHISAMKAGISVRSGRRIEKDQWSKAGVRHWRTRKDPLEAVW' A
#
# COMPACT_ATOMS: atom_id res chain seq x y z
N MET A 1 2.49 7.60 5.54
CA MET A 1 2.79 6.88 4.27
C MET A 1 1.55 6.09 3.91
N THR A 2 1.07 6.24 2.69
CA THR A 2 -0.11 5.51 2.20
C THR A 2 0.28 4.15 1.65
N LEU A 3 -0.35 3.08 2.13
CA LEU A 3 -0.13 1.71 1.64
C LEU A 3 -1.43 1.09 1.12
N ASN A 4 -1.29 0.15 0.18
CA ASN A 4 -2.40 -0.66 -0.29
C ASN A 4 -2.82 -1.63 0.83
N THR A 5 -4.11 -1.65 1.16
CA THR A 5 -4.67 -2.52 2.21
C THR A 5 -4.44 -4.01 1.97
N SER A 6 -4.45 -4.46 0.71
CA SER A 6 -4.23 -5.88 0.39
C SER A 6 -2.81 -6.33 0.72
N GLN A 7 -1.81 -5.49 0.39
CA GLN A 7 -0.41 -5.74 0.71
C GLN A 7 -0.19 -5.77 2.23
N VAL A 8 -0.82 -4.85 2.96
CA VAL A 8 -0.70 -4.79 4.43
C VAL A 8 -1.36 -6.00 5.09
N SER A 9 -2.57 -6.38 4.66
CA SER A 9 -3.24 -7.58 5.18
C SER A 9 -2.41 -8.84 4.96
N TYR A 10 -1.84 -9.00 3.76
CA TYR A 10 -0.97 -10.13 3.46
C TYR A 10 0.32 -10.11 4.30
N TYR A 11 0.98 -8.95 4.43
CA TYR A 11 2.13 -8.77 5.32
C TYR A 11 1.80 -9.20 6.76
N MET A 12 0.70 -8.70 7.33
CA MET A 12 0.28 -9.03 8.69
C MET A 12 -0.04 -10.52 8.86
N THR A 13 -0.58 -11.17 7.84
CA THR A 13 -0.83 -12.62 7.84
C THR A 13 0.48 -13.41 7.89
N GLN A 14 1.52 -12.98 7.16
CA GLN A 14 2.84 -13.62 7.24
C GLN A 14 3.49 -13.39 8.61
N ARG A 15 3.34 -12.20 9.20
CA ARG A 15 3.85 -11.90 10.55
C ARG A 15 3.18 -12.76 11.62
N LYS A 16 1.87 -12.99 11.52
CA LYS A 16 1.13 -13.92 12.40
C LYS A 16 1.61 -15.36 12.30
N LYS A 17 2.14 -15.77 11.14
CA LYS A 17 2.77 -17.10 10.93
C LYS A 17 4.20 -17.20 11.47
N GLY A 18 4.72 -16.17 12.14
CA GLY A 18 6.08 -16.15 12.69
C GLY A 18 7.17 -15.85 11.66
N VAL A 19 6.82 -15.49 10.43
CA VAL A 19 7.80 -15.17 9.39
C VAL A 19 8.50 -13.86 9.73
N THR A 20 9.82 -13.76 9.48
CA THR A 20 10.60 -12.56 9.74
C THR A 20 10.07 -11.34 8.96
N GLN A 21 10.33 -10.14 9.48
CA GLN A 21 9.91 -8.89 8.84
C GLN A 21 10.43 -8.77 7.41
N HIS A 22 11.70 -9.11 7.18
CA HIS A 22 12.34 -9.02 5.87
C HIS A 22 11.62 -9.92 4.83
N ILE A 23 11.40 -11.19 5.18
CA ILE A 23 10.73 -12.15 4.29
C ILE A 23 9.26 -11.76 4.09
N SER A 24 8.58 -11.31 5.15
CA SER A 24 7.18 -10.86 5.06
C SER A 24 7.03 -9.65 4.14
N ALA A 25 7.94 -8.68 4.24
CA ALA A 25 7.95 -7.48 3.40
C ALA A 25 8.21 -7.84 1.93
N MET A 26 9.21 -8.69 1.66
CA MET A 26 9.49 -9.22 0.33
C MET A 26 8.27 -9.94 -0.27
N LYS A 27 7.67 -10.87 0.48
CA LYS A 27 6.49 -11.62 0.04
C LYS A 27 5.30 -10.71 -0.27
N ALA A 28 5.11 -9.65 0.50
CA ALA A 28 4.02 -8.68 0.31
C ALA A 28 4.31 -7.62 -0.76
N GLY A 29 5.50 -7.62 -1.37
CA GLY A 29 5.90 -6.63 -2.37
C GLY A 29 6.03 -5.21 -1.78
N ILE A 30 6.45 -5.10 -0.52
CA ILE A 30 6.66 -3.81 0.16
C ILE A 30 8.09 -3.69 0.67
N SER A 31 8.54 -2.46 0.88
CA SER A 31 9.86 -2.23 1.46
C SER A 31 9.90 -2.69 2.94
N VAL A 32 11.09 -3.11 3.40
CA VAL A 32 11.31 -3.44 4.82
C VAL A 32 10.97 -2.25 5.74
N ARG A 33 11.30 -1.03 5.30
CA ARG A 33 10.93 0.21 6.00
C ARG A 33 9.41 0.33 6.16
N SER A 34 8.63 -0.02 5.14
CA SER A 34 7.16 -0.06 5.21
C SER A 34 6.69 -1.06 6.26
N GLY A 35 7.25 -2.27 6.26
CA GLY A 35 6.98 -3.30 7.28
C GLY A 35 7.21 -2.78 8.70
N ARG A 36 8.33 -2.09 8.93
CA ARG A 36 8.67 -1.49 10.23
C ARG A 36 7.67 -0.39 10.64
N ARG A 37 7.17 0.40 9.68
CA ARG A 37 6.14 1.41 9.95
C ARG A 37 4.77 0.80 10.23
N ILE A 38 4.41 -0.30 9.57
CA ILE A 38 3.18 -1.06 9.85
C ILE A 38 3.20 -1.55 11.30
N GLU A 39 4.31 -2.13 11.75
CA GLU A 39 4.46 -2.63 13.13
C GLU A 39 4.41 -1.52 14.20
N LYS A 40 4.80 -0.30 13.84
CA LYS A 40 4.72 0.88 14.72
C LYS A 40 3.40 1.64 14.60
N ASP A 41 2.45 1.13 13.81
CA ASP A 41 1.19 1.80 13.48
C ASP A 41 1.37 3.21 12.84
N GLN A 42 2.49 3.42 12.14
CA GLN A 42 2.86 4.70 11.51
C GLN A 42 2.50 4.74 10.02
N TRP A 43 1.37 4.15 9.63
CA TRP A 43 0.93 4.03 8.25
C TRP A 43 -0.56 4.38 8.11
N SER A 44 -0.98 4.71 6.90
CA SER A 44 -2.39 4.97 6.59
C SER A 44 -2.80 4.25 5.32
N LYS A 45 -4.10 3.96 5.20
CA LYS A 45 -4.66 3.40 3.96
C LYS A 45 -4.48 4.41 2.83
N ALA A 46 -4.09 3.93 1.65
CA ALA A 46 -4.12 4.74 0.45
C ALA A 46 -5.56 5.18 0.15
N GLY A 47 -5.79 6.50 0.17
CA GLY A 47 -7.07 7.09 -0.20
C GLY A 47 -7.34 7.00 -1.71
N VAL A 48 -8.61 7.17 -2.08
CA VAL A 48 -9.00 7.31 -3.49
C VAL A 48 -8.39 8.60 -4.03
N ARG A 49 -7.56 8.49 -5.07
CA ARG A 49 -7.03 9.68 -5.75
C ARG A 49 -8.04 10.15 -6.78
N HIS A 50 -8.45 11.41 -6.71
CA HIS A 50 -9.42 12.04 -7.59
C HIS A 50 -8.77 12.75 -8.80
N TRP A 51 -7.60 12.29 -9.26
CA TRP A 51 -6.65 13.10 -10.04
C TRP A 51 -7.08 13.57 -11.45
N ARG A 52 -8.36 13.50 -11.81
CA ARG A 52 -8.90 14.35 -12.87
C ARG A 52 -9.28 15.71 -12.29
N THR A 53 -8.32 16.64 -12.31
CA THR A 53 -8.57 18.06 -12.00
C THR A 53 -9.21 18.81 -13.18
N ARG A 54 -9.18 18.25 -14.39
CA ARG A 54 -9.74 18.86 -15.61
C ARG A 54 -10.61 17.86 -16.37
N LYS A 55 -11.70 18.37 -16.95
CA LYS A 55 -12.47 17.67 -18.00
C LYS A 55 -11.57 17.43 -19.21
N ASP A 56 -11.85 16.37 -19.96
CA ASP A 56 -11.07 16.04 -21.15
C ASP A 56 -11.29 17.13 -22.21
N PRO A 57 -10.26 17.88 -22.63
CA PRO A 57 -10.44 18.94 -23.62
C PRO A 57 -10.81 18.41 -25.01
N LEU A 58 -10.70 17.11 -25.26
CA LEU A 58 -11.03 16.46 -26.53
C LEU A 58 -12.37 15.72 -26.51
N GLU A 59 -13.15 15.82 -25.43
CA GLU A 59 -14.48 15.19 -25.31
C GLU A 59 -15.45 15.60 -26.44
N ALA A 60 -15.27 16.80 -27.02
CA ALA A 60 -16.13 17.34 -28.08
C ALA A 60 -15.66 16.98 -29.52
N VAL A 61 -14.50 16.35 -29.68
CA VAL A 61 -13.89 16.07 -30.99
C VAL A 61 -14.01 14.59 -31.37
N TRP A 62 -14.35 13.73 -30.41
CA TRP A 62 -14.57 12.29 -30.60
C TRP A 62 -16.06 11.98 -30.74
#